data_AF-A0AAP0Q1W0-F1
#
_entry.id   AF-A0AAP0Q1W0-F1
#
_cell.length_a   1.000
_cell.length_b   1.000
_cell.length_c   1.000
_cell.angle_alpha   90.00
_cell.angle_beta   90.00
_cell.angle_gamma   90.00
#
_symmetry.space_group_name_H-M   'P 1'
#
loop_
_entity.id
_entity.type
_entity.pdbx_description
1 polymer ?
#
loop_
_entity_poly.entity_id
_entity_poly.type
_entity_poly.pdbx_seq_one_letter_code
_entity_poly.pdbx_strand_id
1 'polypeptide(L)'
;MINYTCASLFNSFILSLLLLFTATTHAFNCSSSISSSATPTKCNALIDYIPPNTTTLSHIKTLFGVPNLHTLLGANSMPLSTPPTQPVPANSTIKILFQCICANGTGVSNRRPVYRVKKGDDLDHIARNVFGALVTYQQIQAVNGIADASLIQIGQELWIPLPCSCDDVDGSEVVHYGHVVASNSTVQQIADAYGTRAETLLRLNGLADPRDLQAGAVLDVPLRGDRSTGSKKGTIWITSPGTYLGLLSRTSKSRPLMGLRMRL
;
A
#
# COMPACT_ATOMS: atom_id res chain seq x y z
N MET A 1 45.43 -53.59 22.85
CA MET A 1 45.29 -52.56 23.90
C MET A 1 45.27 -51.20 23.24
N ILE A 2 44.18 -50.45 23.47
CA ILE A 2 44.03 -48.97 23.41
C ILE A 2 43.88 -48.31 22.02
N ASN A 3 42.82 -47.49 21.95
CA ASN A 3 42.29 -46.60 20.91
C ASN A 3 43.23 -45.43 20.52
N TYR A 4 42.99 -44.77 19.37
CA TYR A 4 42.41 -43.42 19.24
C TYR A 4 42.44 -42.90 17.80
N THR A 5 41.33 -42.27 17.40
CA THR A 5 41.03 -41.54 16.17
C THR A 5 41.66 -40.14 16.10
N CYS A 6 42.01 -39.64 14.91
CA CYS A 6 41.93 -38.21 14.51
C CYS A 6 42.27 -38.08 13.01
N ALA A 7 41.32 -37.99 12.07
CA ALA A 7 40.69 -36.77 11.56
C ALA A 7 41.68 -35.72 11.01
N SER A 8 41.96 -35.77 9.69
CA SER A 8 42.57 -34.67 8.94
C SER A 8 41.53 -33.98 8.07
N LEU A 9 41.31 -32.72 8.41
CA LEU A 9 40.34 -31.77 7.89
C LEU A 9 40.74 -31.28 6.48
N PHE A 10 39.90 -31.50 5.48
CA PHE A 10 39.88 -30.69 4.26
C PHE A 10 38.75 -29.66 4.39
N ASN A 11 39.16 -28.42 4.61
CA ASN A 11 38.32 -27.27 4.89
C ASN A 11 37.77 -26.69 3.57
N SER A 12 36.64 -27.20 3.08
CA SER A 12 35.89 -26.54 2.01
C SER A 12 35.00 -25.46 2.61
N PHE A 13 35.52 -24.23 2.66
CA PHE A 13 34.75 -23.02 2.89
C PHE A 13 33.82 -22.79 1.68
N ILE A 14 32.62 -23.36 1.70
CA ILE A 14 31.52 -22.83 0.90
C ILE A 14 31.10 -21.52 1.57
N LEU A 15 31.61 -20.41 1.02
CA LEU A 15 31.12 -19.08 1.31
C LEU A 15 29.69 -19.00 0.75
N SER A 16 28.71 -19.46 1.53
CA SER A 16 27.31 -19.15 1.28
C SER A 16 27.18 -17.63 1.45
N LEU A 17 27.23 -16.93 0.32
CA LEU A 17 26.81 -15.55 0.22
C LEU A 17 25.31 -15.56 0.56
N LEU A 18 25.00 -15.44 1.85
CA LEU A 18 23.68 -15.07 2.31
C LEU A 18 23.48 -13.65 1.77
N LEU A 19 22.98 -13.55 0.55
CA LEU A 19 22.29 -12.34 0.10
C LEU A 19 21.16 -12.19 1.10
N LEU A 20 21.39 -11.34 2.10
CA LEU A 20 20.34 -10.71 2.85
C LEU A 20 19.54 -9.95 1.80
N PHE A 21 18.57 -10.63 1.19
CA PHE A 21 17.40 -9.97 0.66
C PHE A 21 16.81 -9.29 1.88
N THR A 22 17.22 -8.04 2.13
CA THR A 22 16.43 -7.13 2.95
C THR A 22 15.11 -7.08 2.22
N ALA A 23 14.15 -7.88 2.68
CA ALA A 23 12.79 -7.81 2.20
C ALA A 23 12.40 -6.36 2.39
N THR A 24 12.35 -5.60 1.29
CA THR A 24 11.89 -4.24 1.31
C THR A 24 10.48 -4.33 1.88
N THR A 25 10.31 -3.87 3.11
CA THR A 25 9.02 -3.89 3.76
C THR A 25 8.18 -2.89 2.98
N HIS A 26 7.25 -3.38 2.16
CA HIS A 26 6.45 -2.53 1.29
C HIS A 26 5.45 -1.65 2.06
N ALA A 27 5.46 -1.66 3.40
CA ALA A 27 4.61 -0.82 4.22
C ALA A 27 5.14 0.62 4.20
N PHE A 28 4.26 1.60 3.96
CA PHE A 28 4.68 2.99 4.00
C PHE A 28 4.87 3.42 5.44
N ASN A 29 5.87 4.27 5.65
CA ASN A 29 6.18 4.78 6.97
C ASN A 29 5.08 5.76 7.40
N CYS A 30 4.65 5.65 8.66
CA CYS A 30 3.79 6.65 9.29
C CYS A 30 4.45 7.16 10.56
N SER A 31 4.63 8.45 10.66
CA SER A 31 5.20 9.18 11.78
C SER A 31 4.17 9.40 12.90
N SER A 32 3.12 8.56 12.94
CA SER A 32 2.07 8.56 13.98
C SER A 32 2.71 8.92 15.29
N SER A 33 2.44 10.14 15.77
CA SER A 33 3.16 10.76 16.89
C SER A 33 3.47 9.68 17.93
N ILE A 34 4.77 9.39 18.11
CA ILE A 34 5.33 8.38 19.01
C ILE A 34 4.99 8.81 20.45
N SER A 35 3.71 8.75 20.76
CA SER A 35 3.09 9.03 22.03
C SER A 35 2.25 7.80 22.28
N SER A 36 2.57 7.08 23.34
CA SER A 36 1.95 5.84 23.84
C SER A 36 0.45 5.96 24.19
N SER A 37 -0.19 7.02 23.71
CA SER A 37 -1.58 7.45 23.92
C SER A 37 -2.24 7.98 22.62
N ALA A 38 -1.55 7.96 21.48
CA ALA A 38 -2.08 8.48 20.22
C ALA A 38 -3.09 7.51 19.59
N THR A 39 -4.32 7.98 19.37
CA THR A 39 -5.32 7.23 18.60
C THR A 39 -4.82 7.00 17.17
N PRO A 40 -5.07 5.81 16.59
CA PRO A 40 -4.65 5.51 15.22
C PRO A 40 -5.21 6.54 14.24
N THR A 41 -4.34 7.16 13.45
CA THR A 41 -4.77 8.16 12.46
C THR A 41 -5.31 7.45 11.24
N LYS A 42 -6.50 7.86 10.79
CA LYS A 42 -7.14 7.34 9.58
C LYS A 42 -7.17 8.40 8.49
N CYS A 43 -7.00 7.96 7.24
CA CYS A 43 -7.10 8.80 6.05
C CYS A 43 -7.52 7.93 4.86
N ASN A 44 -7.74 8.55 3.71
CA ASN A 44 -7.92 7.83 2.46
C ASN A 44 -6.56 7.67 1.78
N ALA A 45 -6.35 6.53 1.16
CA ALA A 45 -5.17 6.24 0.35
C ALA A 45 -5.59 5.58 -0.97
N LEU A 46 -4.72 5.68 -1.96
CA LEU A 46 -4.90 5.11 -3.28
C LEU A 46 -3.83 4.05 -3.51
N ILE A 47 -4.12 3.01 -4.28
CA ILE A 47 -3.10 2.07 -4.73
C ILE A 47 -3.45 1.59 -6.14
N ASP A 48 -2.45 1.39 -6.97
CA ASP A 48 -2.60 0.68 -8.23
C ASP A 48 -2.84 -0.80 -7.96
N TYR A 49 -3.75 -1.40 -8.71
CA TYR A 49 -3.90 -2.83 -8.83
C TYR A 49 -3.77 -3.22 -10.30
N ILE A 50 -2.86 -4.14 -10.57
CA ILE A 50 -2.64 -4.70 -11.89
C ILE A 50 -3.10 -6.16 -11.84
N PRO A 51 -4.26 -6.51 -12.41
CA PRO A 51 -4.77 -7.87 -12.34
C PRO A 51 -3.91 -8.79 -13.21
N PRO A 52 -3.46 -9.94 -12.69
CA PRO A 52 -2.62 -10.87 -13.44
C PRO A 52 -3.40 -11.57 -14.56
N ASN A 53 -4.72 -11.66 -14.44
CA ASN A 53 -5.62 -12.24 -15.43
C ASN A 53 -6.76 -11.27 -15.74
N THR A 54 -7.33 -11.36 -16.93
CA THR A 54 -8.53 -10.58 -17.29
C THR A 54 -9.65 -10.88 -16.30
N THR A 55 -10.25 -9.82 -15.75
CA THR A 55 -11.27 -9.90 -14.71
C THR A 55 -12.38 -8.88 -14.98
N THR A 56 -13.26 -8.60 -14.03
CA THR A 56 -14.32 -7.60 -14.13
C THR A 56 -14.24 -6.57 -13.01
N LEU A 57 -14.86 -5.40 -13.20
CA LEU A 57 -14.98 -4.41 -12.13
C LEU A 57 -15.70 -4.96 -10.89
N SER A 58 -16.70 -5.83 -11.06
CA SER A 58 -17.40 -6.48 -9.94
C SER A 58 -16.50 -7.40 -9.13
N HIS A 59 -15.62 -8.15 -9.79
CA HIS A 59 -14.65 -9.01 -9.11
C HIS A 59 -13.64 -8.16 -8.36
N ILE A 60 -13.06 -7.12 -8.97
CA ILE A 60 -12.12 -6.20 -8.30
C ILE A 60 -12.78 -5.52 -7.09
N LYS A 61 -14.00 -5.01 -7.25
CA LYS A 61 -14.78 -4.43 -6.16
C LYS A 61 -14.93 -5.40 -4.99
N THR A 62 -15.23 -6.67 -5.27
CA THR A 62 -15.40 -7.71 -4.25
C THR A 62 -14.07 -8.07 -3.61
N LEU A 63 -13.02 -8.28 -4.41
CA LEU A 63 -11.67 -8.63 -3.97
C LEU A 63 -11.09 -7.60 -3.01
N PHE A 64 -11.25 -6.31 -3.33
CA PHE A 64 -10.77 -5.21 -2.50
C PHE A 64 -11.77 -4.76 -1.42
N GLY A 65 -12.97 -5.36 -1.37
CA GLY A 65 -14.01 -4.98 -0.42
C GLY A 65 -14.50 -3.53 -0.60
N VAL A 66 -14.44 -3.01 -1.84
CA VAL A 66 -14.91 -1.66 -2.17
C VAL A 66 -16.45 -1.63 -2.03
N PRO A 67 -17.03 -0.77 -1.19
CA PRO A 67 -18.45 -0.82 -0.87
C PRO A 67 -19.33 -0.44 -2.08
N ASN A 68 -18.93 0.59 -2.83
CA ASN A 68 -19.70 1.15 -3.94
C ASN A 68 -18.88 1.12 -5.24
N LEU A 69 -19.46 0.62 -6.33
CA LEU A 69 -18.81 0.60 -7.65
C LEU A 69 -18.46 2.02 -8.12
N HIS A 70 -19.27 3.03 -7.82
CA HIS A 70 -19.00 4.42 -8.23
C HIS A 70 -17.70 4.97 -7.65
N THR A 71 -17.28 4.48 -6.48
CA THR A 71 -15.99 4.85 -5.89
C THR A 71 -14.83 4.30 -6.72
N LEU A 72 -14.96 3.06 -7.21
CA LEU A 72 -13.99 2.45 -8.13
C LEU A 72 -13.98 3.19 -9.48
N LEU A 73 -15.16 3.49 -10.04
CA LEU A 73 -15.27 4.20 -11.32
C LEU A 73 -14.66 5.61 -11.25
N GLY A 74 -14.99 6.36 -10.20
CA GLY A 74 -14.46 7.71 -9.97
C GLY A 74 -12.95 7.73 -9.82
N ALA A 75 -12.37 6.74 -9.12
CA ALA A 75 -10.92 6.61 -8.98
C ALA A 75 -10.18 6.33 -10.30
N ASN A 76 -10.91 5.88 -11.33
CA ASN A 76 -10.36 5.49 -12.63
C ASN A 76 -10.90 6.36 -13.77
N SER A 77 -11.53 7.51 -13.47
CA SER A 77 -12.13 8.40 -14.46
C SER A 77 -13.07 7.69 -15.44
N MET A 78 -13.74 6.63 -14.98
CA MET A 78 -14.69 5.86 -15.79
C MET A 78 -16.10 6.48 -15.72
N PRO A 79 -16.91 6.41 -16.80
CA PRO A 79 -18.29 6.87 -16.77
C PRO A 79 -19.09 6.19 -15.66
N LEU A 80 -19.96 6.94 -14.96
CA LEU A 80 -20.83 6.37 -13.92
C LEU A 80 -21.85 5.35 -14.47
N SER A 81 -22.05 5.31 -15.79
CA SER A 81 -22.87 4.32 -16.49
C SER A 81 -22.14 3.00 -16.78
N THR A 82 -20.84 2.90 -16.49
CA THR A 82 -20.05 1.69 -16.76
C THR A 82 -20.57 0.50 -15.94
N PRO A 83 -20.90 -0.64 -16.57
CA PRO A 83 -21.50 -1.76 -15.88
C PRO A 83 -20.50 -2.52 -15.00
N PRO A 84 -20.95 -3.19 -13.92
CA PRO A 84 -20.10 -4.02 -13.06
C PRO A 84 -19.42 -5.19 -13.81
N THR A 85 -20.01 -5.65 -14.91
CA THR A 85 -19.47 -6.72 -15.76
C THR A 85 -18.40 -6.25 -16.74
N GLN A 86 -18.10 -4.95 -16.79
CA GLN A 86 -17.07 -4.39 -17.65
C GLN A 86 -15.75 -5.16 -17.46
N PRO A 87 -15.19 -5.76 -18.52
CA PRO A 87 -13.91 -6.44 -18.46
C PRO A 87 -12.78 -5.47 -18.15
N VAL A 88 -11.86 -5.92 -17.30
CA VAL A 88 -10.57 -5.28 -17.01
C VAL A 88 -9.49 -6.22 -17.53
N PRO A 89 -8.78 -5.87 -18.62
CA PRO A 89 -7.72 -6.70 -19.17
C PRO A 89 -6.61 -7.00 -18.15
N ALA A 90 -5.99 -8.17 -18.28
CA ALA A 90 -4.74 -8.46 -17.57
C ALA A 90 -3.71 -7.36 -17.84
N ASN A 91 -2.85 -7.08 -16.86
CA ASN A 91 -1.78 -6.07 -16.94
C ASN A 91 -2.26 -4.62 -17.14
N SER A 92 -3.56 -4.34 -16.99
CA SER A 92 -4.09 -2.97 -16.96
C SER A 92 -4.13 -2.42 -15.54
N THR A 93 -3.84 -1.14 -15.37
CA THR A 93 -3.83 -0.52 -14.04
C THR A 93 -5.24 -0.06 -13.65
N ILE A 94 -5.71 -0.50 -12.49
CA ILE A 94 -6.93 -0.01 -11.84
C ILE A 94 -6.57 0.58 -10.48
N LYS A 95 -6.97 1.83 -10.23
CA LYS A 95 -6.81 2.52 -8.96
C LYS A 95 -7.87 2.10 -7.96
N ILE A 96 -7.42 1.67 -6.78
CA ILE A 96 -8.27 1.26 -5.68
C ILE A 96 -8.17 2.29 -4.57
N LEU A 97 -9.30 2.91 -4.24
CA LEU A 97 -9.41 3.78 -3.07
C LEU A 97 -9.76 2.95 -1.83
N PHE A 98 -9.04 3.15 -0.74
CA PHE A 98 -9.29 2.47 0.53
C PHE A 98 -8.98 3.37 1.73
N GLN A 99 -9.46 2.96 2.90
CA GLN A 99 -9.16 3.65 4.15
C GLN A 99 -7.84 3.13 4.71
N CYS A 100 -6.91 4.02 4.99
CA CYS A 100 -5.66 3.74 5.67
C CYS A 100 -5.82 3.88 7.19
N ILE A 101 -5.06 3.09 7.95
CA ILE A 101 -4.83 3.29 9.37
C ILE A 101 -3.33 3.28 9.63
N CYS A 102 -2.82 4.35 10.24
CA CYS A 102 -1.45 4.41 10.72
C CYS A 102 -1.39 4.01 12.20
N ALA A 103 -0.53 3.04 12.51
CA ALA A 103 -0.23 2.60 13.87
C ALA A 103 1.21 2.07 13.94
N ASN A 104 1.89 2.30 15.07
CA ASN A 104 3.23 1.76 15.35
C ASN A 104 4.27 2.01 14.24
N GLY A 105 4.32 3.21 13.66
CA GLY A 105 5.29 3.54 12.62
C GLY A 105 4.91 3.09 11.20
N THR A 106 3.80 2.37 11.03
CA THR A 106 3.42 1.80 9.73
C THR A 106 2.00 2.16 9.38
N GLY A 107 1.74 2.38 8.09
CA GLY A 107 0.41 2.54 7.56
C GLY A 107 0.00 1.38 6.68
N VAL A 108 -1.16 0.83 7.01
CA VAL A 108 -1.76 -0.29 6.30
C VAL A 108 -3.25 -0.05 6.13
N SER A 109 -3.86 -0.73 5.18
CA SER A 109 -5.30 -0.63 4.94
C SER A 109 -6.11 -1.01 6.18
N ASN A 110 -7.14 -0.25 6.52
CA ASN A 110 -7.90 -0.43 7.74
C ASN A 110 -8.84 -1.65 7.67
N ARG A 111 -8.30 -2.83 8.01
CA ARG A 111 -9.01 -4.11 8.12
C ARG A 111 -9.72 -4.57 6.84
N ARG A 112 -9.42 -3.96 5.69
CA ARG A 112 -9.93 -4.34 4.37
C ARG A 112 -8.83 -4.16 3.31
N PRO A 113 -8.71 -5.03 2.30
CA PRO A 113 -9.59 -6.17 2.05
C PRO A 113 -9.39 -7.33 3.02
N VAL A 114 -10.40 -8.19 3.07
CA VAL A 114 -10.36 -9.49 3.75
C VAL A 114 -10.50 -10.55 2.66
N TYR A 115 -9.48 -11.39 2.53
CA TYR A 115 -9.46 -12.49 1.58
C TYR A 115 -9.82 -13.79 2.28
N ARG A 116 -10.72 -14.58 1.69
CA ARG A 116 -11.07 -15.91 2.19
C ARG A 116 -10.25 -16.96 1.46
N VAL A 117 -9.39 -17.67 2.19
CA VAL A 117 -8.50 -18.71 1.68
C VAL A 117 -9.28 -19.78 0.92
N LYS A 118 -8.83 -20.09 -0.29
CA LYS A 118 -9.41 -21.10 -1.17
C LYS A 118 -8.54 -22.36 -1.16
N LYS A 119 -9.09 -23.44 -1.72
CA LYS A 119 -8.35 -24.70 -1.89
C LYS A 119 -7.11 -24.46 -2.77
N GLY A 120 -5.94 -24.84 -2.25
CA GLY A 120 -4.67 -24.72 -2.96
C GLY A 120 -3.98 -23.36 -2.81
N ASP A 121 -4.53 -22.44 -2.02
CA ASP A 121 -3.84 -21.20 -1.70
C ASP A 121 -2.70 -21.45 -0.69
N ASP A 122 -1.60 -20.71 -0.90
CA ASP A 122 -0.61 -20.38 0.13
C ASP A 122 -0.47 -18.84 0.22
N LEU A 123 0.23 -18.33 1.23
CA LEU A 123 0.35 -16.88 1.44
C LEU A 123 1.13 -16.17 0.31
N ASP A 124 2.04 -16.86 -0.36
CA ASP A 124 2.84 -16.29 -1.46
C ASP A 124 2.01 -16.16 -2.74
N HIS A 125 1.25 -17.18 -3.07
CA HIS A 125 0.25 -17.16 -4.14
C HIS A 125 -0.77 -16.04 -3.92
N ILE A 126 -1.30 -15.90 -2.70
CA ILE A 126 -2.25 -14.81 -2.38
C ILE A 126 -1.58 -13.44 -2.60
N ALA A 127 -0.37 -13.25 -2.10
CA ALA A 127 0.37 -12.01 -2.25
C ALA A 127 0.64 -11.67 -3.73
N ARG A 128 1.25 -12.59 -4.49
CA ARG A 128 1.74 -12.33 -5.86
C ARG A 128 0.69 -12.48 -6.94
N ASN A 129 -0.15 -13.52 -6.86
CA ASN A 129 -1.06 -13.90 -7.94
C ASN A 129 -2.51 -13.48 -7.70
N VAL A 130 -2.91 -13.17 -6.46
CA VAL A 130 -4.25 -12.62 -6.18
C VAL A 130 -4.18 -11.11 -6.02
N PHE A 131 -3.22 -10.61 -5.25
CA PHE A 131 -3.05 -9.17 -4.99
C PHE A 131 -1.95 -8.52 -5.80
N GLY A 132 -1.41 -9.17 -6.83
CA GLY A 132 -0.47 -8.54 -7.78
C GLY A 132 0.82 -8.05 -7.14
N ALA A 133 1.31 -8.73 -6.10
CA ALA A 133 2.48 -8.38 -5.31
C ALA A 133 2.42 -7.02 -4.59
N LEU A 134 1.21 -6.47 -4.38
CA LEU A 134 1.03 -5.24 -3.59
C LEU A 134 1.42 -5.39 -2.11
N VAL A 135 1.48 -6.63 -1.64
CA VAL A 135 1.94 -7.01 -0.31
C VAL A 135 2.82 -8.25 -0.43
N THR A 136 3.61 -8.52 0.61
CA THR A 136 4.40 -9.75 0.75
C THR A 136 3.68 -10.76 1.65
N TYR A 137 4.03 -12.03 1.52
CA TYR A 137 3.46 -13.07 2.38
C TYR A 137 3.79 -12.83 3.86
N GLN A 138 4.97 -12.28 4.17
CA GLN A 138 5.39 -11.97 5.55
C GLN A 138 4.50 -10.87 6.16
N GLN A 139 4.10 -9.88 5.37
CA GLN A 139 3.18 -8.84 5.83
C GLN A 139 1.80 -9.43 6.13
N ILE A 140 1.28 -10.29 5.24
CA ILE A 140 0.00 -10.99 5.48
C ILE A 140 0.11 -11.84 6.75
N GLN A 141 1.19 -12.62 6.88
CA GLN A 141 1.44 -13.46 8.05
C GLN A 141 1.44 -12.64 9.35
N ALA A 142 2.21 -11.54 9.38
CA ALA A 142 2.39 -10.71 10.56
C ALA A 142 1.09 -10.06 11.03
N VAL A 143 0.31 -9.43 10.13
CA VAL A 143 -0.92 -8.72 10.53
C VAL A 143 -2.06 -9.65 10.92
N ASN A 144 -2.00 -10.91 10.51
CA ASN A 144 -2.97 -11.95 10.86
C ASN A 144 -2.50 -12.84 12.03
N GLY A 145 -1.33 -12.58 12.62
CA GLY A 145 -0.81 -13.35 13.76
C GLY A 145 -0.55 -14.83 13.43
N ILE A 146 -0.18 -15.12 12.19
CA ILE A 146 0.06 -16.50 11.73
C ILE A 146 1.48 -16.91 12.13
N ALA A 147 1.61 -17.91 12.99
CA ALA A 147 2.91 -18.38 13.46
C ALA A 147 3.71 -19.08 12.34
N ASP A 148 3.03 -19.90 11.53
CA ASP A 148 3.62 -20.64 10.42
C ASP A 148 2.83 -20.37 9.13
N ALA A 149 3.50 -19.77 8.14
CA ALA A 149 2.92 -19.41 6.86
C ALA A 149 2.35 -20.60 6.06
N SER A 150 2.82 -21.82 6.33
CA SER A 150 2.37 -23.04 5.66
C SER A 150 1.04 -23.57 6.21
N LEU A 151 0.56 -23.06 7.35
CA LEU A 151 -0.59 -23.60 8.08
C LEU A 151 -1.88 -22.76 7.92
N ILE A 152 -2.12 -22.20 6.74
CA ILE A 152 -3.41 -21.54 6.45
C ILE A 152 -4.49 -22.56 6.11
N GLN A 153 -5.73 -22.29 6.53
CA GLN A 153 -6.86 -23.20 6.33
C GLN A 153 -7.85 -22.66 5.29
N ILE A 154 -8.43 -23.56 4.51
CA ILE A 154 -9.52 -23.21 3.58
C ILE A 154 -10.66 -22.54 4.36
N GLY A 155 -11.15 -21.42 3.87
CA GLY A 155 -12.20 -20.63 4.52
C GLY A 155 -11.69 -19.66 5.59
N GLN A 156 -10.42 -19.71 5.99
CA GLN A 156 -9.81 -18.71 6.86
C GLN A 156 -9.89 -17.32 6.22
N GLU A 157 -10.22 -16.32 7.02
CA GLU A 157 -10.25 -14.93 6.59
C GLU A 157 -8.91 -14.25 6.92
N LEU A 158 -8.26 -13.69 5.91
CA LEU A 158 -6.98 -13.00 6.00
C LEU A 158 -7.18 -11.53 5.70
N TRP A 159 -6.83 -10.66 6.64
CA TRP A 159 -6.69 -9.24 6.37
C TRP A 159 -5.44 -9.00 5.52
N ILE A 160 -5.63 -8.32 4.40
CA ILE A 160 -4.57 -7.99 3.45
C ILE A 160 -4.09 -6.55 3.72
N PRO A 161 -2.87 -6.35 4.22
CA PRO A 161 -2.39 -5.05 4.70
C PRO A 161 -1.82 -4.20 3.55
N LEU A 162 -2.69 -3.64 2.71
CA LEU A 162 -2.23 -2.80 1.60
C LEU A 162 -1.47 -1.59 2.15
N PRO A 163 -0.31 -1.23 1.58
CA PRO A 163 0.52 -0.16 2.12
C PRO A 163 -0.08 1.22 1.84
N CYS A 164 0.03 2.10 2.83
CA CYS A 164 -0.47 3.47 2.76
C CYS A 164 0.15 4.32 3.86
N SER A 165 0.03 5.64 3.78
CA SER A 165 0.37 6.54 4.89
C SER A 165 -0.65 7.66 5.01
N CYS A 166 -0.65 8.32 6.17
CA CYS A 166 -1.47 9.48 6.49
C CYS A 166 -0.63 10.68 6.91
N ASP A 167 0.68 10.61 6.69
CA ASP A 167 1.60 11.67 7.05
C ASP A 167 1.44 12.86 6.10
N ASP A 168 1.79 14.04 6.61
CA ASP A 168 1.93 15.20 5.75
C ASP A 168 3.34 15.15 5.12
N VAL A 169 3.45 15.50 3.84
CA VAL A 169 4.74 15.47 3.12
C VAL A 169 5.19 16.89 2.83
N ASP A 170 6.40 17.23 3.27
CA ASP A 170 6.98 18.58 3.15
C ASP A 170 6.06 19.67 3.73
N GLY A 171 5.42 19.37 4.88
CA GLY A 171 4.52 20.28 5.58
C GLY A 171 3.15 20.49 4.93
N SER A 172 2.81 19.69 3.91
CA SER A 172 1.54 19.75 3.19
C SER A 172 0.74 18.46 3.34
N GLU A 173 -0.58 18.59 3.47
CA GLU A 173 -1.49 17.45 3.42
C GLU A 173 -1.48 16.83 2.01
N VAL A 174 -1.33 15.52 1.94
CA VAL A 174 -1.30 14.75 0.68
C VAL A 174 -2.16 13.51 0.80
N VAL A 175 -2.46 12.91 -0.33
CA VAL A 175 -2.97 11.54 -0.40
C VAL A 175 -1.83 10.64 -0.83
N HIS A 176 -1.47 9.67 0.01
CA HIS A 176 -0.47 8.67 -0.34
C HIS A 176 -1.05 7.70 -1.36
N TYR A 177 -0.32 7.55 -2.46
CA TYR A 177 -0.69 6.69 -3.58
C TYR A 177 0.40 5.65 -3.81
N GLY A 178 0.05 4.38 -3.60
CA GLY A 178 0.91 3.26 -3.96
C GLY A 178 0.90 3.04 -5.47
N HIS A 179 1.88 3.65 -6.14
CA HIS A 179 2.08 3.53 -7.57
C HIS A 179 2.91 2.28 -7.88
N VAL A 180 2.39 1.36 -8.70
CA VAL A 180 3.17 0.19 -9.14
C VAL A 180 4.07 0.62 -10.29
N VAL A 181 5.39 0.55 -10.07
CA VAL A 181 6.40 1.02 -11.03
C VAL A 181 6.36 0.19 -12.31
N ALA A 182 6.06 0.82 -13.44
CA ALA A 182 6.10 0.14 -14.73
C ALA A 182 7.56 -0.15 -15.17
N SER A 183 7.74 -1.16 -16.01
CA SER A 183 9.05 -1.50 -16.59
C SER A 183 9.70 -0.28 -17.27
N ASN A 184 10.99 -0.08 -17.00
CA ASN A 184 11.79 1.04 -17.52
C ASN A 184 11.36 2.45 -17.07
N SER A 185 10.49 2.57 -16.05
CA SER A 185 10.18 3.87 -15.45
C SER A 185 11.38 4.40 -14.67
N THR A 186 11.53 5.73 -14.65
CA THR A 186 12.52 6.43 -13.81
C THR A 186 11.83 7.21 -12.71
N VAL A 187 12.54 7.46 -11.60
CA VAL A 187 12.04 8.29 -10.50
C VAL A 187 11.64 9.69 -11.01
N GLN A 188 12.42 10.26 -11.93
CA GLN A 188 12.15 11.58 -12.49
C GLN A 188 10.83 11.60 -13.29
N GLN A 189 10.61 10.62 -14.17
CA GLN A 189 9.36 10.53 -14.95
C GLN A 189 8.13 10.38 -14.05
N ILE A 190 8.23 9.58 -12.99
CA ILE A 190 7.14 9.41 -12.02
C ILE A 190 6.92 10.72 -11.24
N ALA A 191 7.99 11.38 -10.80
CA ALA A 191 7.90 12.65 -10.10
C ALA A 191 7.19 13.72 -10.93
N ASP A 192 7.61 13.87 -12.20
CA ASP A 192 7.02 14.81 -13.15
C ASP A 192 5.55 14.48 -13.44
N ALA A 193 5.22 13.20 -13.64
CA ALA A 193 3.86 12.75 -13.88
C ALA A 193 2.90 13.10 -12.73
N TYR A 194 3.36 13.05 -11.48
CA TYR A 194 2.50 13.29 -10.30
C TYR A 194 2.74 14.65 -9.63
N GLY A 195 3.50 15.55 -10.25
CA GLY A 195 3.73 16.90 -9.72
C GLY A 195 4.45 16.88 -8.37
N THR A 196 5.42 15.98 -8.20
CA THR A 196 6.27 15.91 -7.00
C THR A 196 7.75 16.02 -7.38
N ARG A 197 8.63 15.95 -6.38
CA ARG A 197 10.08 16.03 -6.56
C ARG A 197 10.70 14.65 -6.50
N ALA A 198 11.69 14.38 -7.34
CA ALA A 198 12.42 13.11 -7.34
C ALA A 198 13.03 12.84 -5.95
N GLU A 199 13.60 13.86 -5.30
CA GLU A 199 14.19 13.73 -3.96
C GLU A 199 13.15 13.36 -2.90
N THR A 200 11.91 13.87 -3.04
CA THR A 200 10.82 13.48 -2.14
C THR A 200 10.43 12.02 -2.36
N LEU A 201 10.38 11.53 -3.60
CA LEU A 201 10.13 10.12 -3.87
C LEU A 201 11.23 9.22 -3.31
N LEU A 202 12.50 9.56 -3.53
CA LEU A 202 13.63 8.80 -2.99
C LEU A 202 13.55 8.69 -1.46
N ARG A 203 13.34 9.82 -0.78
CA ARG A 203 13.23 9.88 0.69
C ARG A 203 12.06 9.05 1.23
N LEU A 204 10.87 9.20 0.66
CA LEU A 204 9.68 8.47 1.12
C LEU A 204 9.82 6.96 0.96
N ASN A 205 10.56 6.54 -0.08
CA ASN A 205 10.69 5.13 -0.44
C ASN A 205 12.02 4.51 -0.02
N GLY A 206 12.85 5.24 0.74
CA GLY A 206 14.13 4.74 1.23
C GLY A 206 15.13 4.40 0.11
N LEU A 207 15.02 5.03 -1.05
CA LEU A 207 15.92 4.82 -2.19
C LEU A 207 17.14 5.74 -2.06
N ALA A 208 18.34 5.16 -2.04
CA ALA A 208 19.58 5.93 -1.96
C ALA A 208 19.99 6.51 -3.33
N ASP A 209 19.82 5.73 -4.39
CA ASP A 209 20.06 6.12 -5.78
C ASP A 209 18.76 5.97 -6.61
N PRO A 210 18.40 6.92 -7.49
CA PRO A 210 17.29 6.76 -8.43
C PRO A 210 17.31 5.46 -9.25
N ARG A 211 18.48 4.88 -9.48
CA ARG A 211 18.67 3.62 -10.21
C ARG A 211 18.29 2.38 -9.38
N ASP A 212 18.07 2.53 -8.08
CA ASP A 212 17.59 1.46 -7.21
C ASP A 212 16.08 1.20 -7.39
N LEU A 213 15.39 2.05 -8.16
CA LEU A 213 13.97 1.88 -8.46
C LEU A 213 13.74 0.61 -9.28
N GLN A 214 12.99 -0.33 -8.72
CA GLN A 214 12.68 -1.62 -9.35
C GLN A 214 11.30 -1.59 -10.01
N ALA A 215 11.21 -2.16 -11.21
CA ALA A 215 9.92 -2.43 -11.85
C ALA A 215 9.08 -3.39 -10.98
N GLY A 216 7.79 -3.12 -10.88
CA GLY A 216 6.84 -3.86 -10.04
C GLY A 216 6.84 -3.45 -8.56
N ALA A 217 7.79 -2.62 -8.11
CA ALA A 217 7.77 -2.11 -6.75
C ALA A 217 6.54 -1.20 -6.53
N VAL A 218 5.98 -1.21 -5.31
CA VAL A 218 4.94 -0.28 -4.89
C VAL A 218 5.60 0.96 -4.31
N LEU A 219 5.60 2.05 -5.07
CA LEU A 219 6.20 3.33 -4.71
C LEU A 219 5.17 4.24 -4.03
N ASP A 220 5.50 4.77 -2.86
CA ASP A 220 4.73 5.83 -2.20
C ASP A 220 4.91 7.16 -2.94
N VAL A 221 3.85 7.57 -3.64
CA VAL A 221 3.78 8.84 -4.36
C VAL A 221 2.82 9.79 -3.64
N PRO A 222 3.29 10.96 -3.17
CA PRO A 222 2.45 11.91 -2.47
C PRO A 222 1.64 12.74 -3.47
N LEU A 223 0.34 12.47 -3.57
CA LEU A 223 -0.57 13.25 -4.42
C LEU A 223 -1.00 14.52 -3.69
N ARG A 224 -0.54 15.66 -4.19
CA ARG A 224 -0.99 16.98 -3.74
C ARG A 224 -2.28 17.31 -4.45
N GLY A 225 -3.28 17.78 -3.71
CA GLY A 225 -4.51 18.28 -4.34
C GLY A 225 -4.47 19.77 -4.59
N ASP A 226 -5.21 20.19 -5.61
CA ASP A 226 -5.51 21.60 -5.81
C ASP A 226 -6.55 22.05 -4.77
N ARG A 227 -6.13 22.97 -3.89
CA ARG A 227 -7.05 23.71 -3.03
C ARG A 227 -7.70 24.82 -3.85
N SER A 228 -8.61 24.45 -4.76
CA SER A 228 -9.44 25.45 -5.42
C SER A 228 -10.20 26.26 -4.37
N THR A 229 -10.20 27.59 -4.55
CA THR A 229 -10.80 28.58 -3.68
C THR A 229 -12.32 28.35 -3.59
N GLY A 230 -12.75 27.55 -2.62
CA GLY A 230 -14.13 27.10 -2.46
C GLY A 230 -14.27 25.72 -1.80
N SER A 231 -13.19 24.94 -1.76
CA SER A 231 -13.19 23.62 -1.10
C SER A 231 -13.29 23.75 0.42
N LYS A 232 -14.27 23.07 1.04
CA LYS A 232 -14.38 22.96 2.52
C LYS A 232 -13.07 22.41 3.09
N LYS A 233 -12.63 22.92 4.24
CA LYS A 233 -11.43 22.43 4.97
C LYS A 233 -11.41 20.88 4.98
N GLY A 234 -10.31 20.29 4.49
CA GLY A 234 -10.12 18.83 4.43
C GLY A 234 -10.60 18.17 3.15
N THR A 235 -10.76 18.90 2.03
CA THR A 235 -11.07 18.33 0.71
C THR A 235 -9.89 18.50 -0.24
N ILE A 236 -9.30 17.38 -0.67
CA ILE A 236 -8.23 17.33 -1.67
C ILE A 236 -8.84 16.86 -3.00
N TRP A 237 -8.76 17.73 -4.01
CA TRP A 237 -9.03 17.36 -5.41
C TRP A 237 -7.73 16.91 -6.02
N ILE A 238 -7.64 15.63 -6.36
CA ILE A 238 -6.43 15.10 -7.00
C ILE A 238 -6.60 15.30 -8.51
N THR A 239 -5.73 16.12 -9.09
CA THR A 239 -5.59 16.36 -10.52
C THR A 239 -4.29 15.69 -10.99
N SER A 240 -4.22 14.37 -10.92
CA SER A 240 -3.10 13.62 -11.53
C SER A 240 -3.44 13.27 -12.98
N PRO A 241 -2.46 13.12 -13.90
CA PRO A 241 -2.74 12.70 -15.26
C PRO A 241 -3.59 11.43 -15.28
N GLY A 242 -4.79 11.51 -15.86
CA GLY A 242 -5.74 10.40 -15.97
C GLY A 242 -6.62 10.12 -14.74
N THR A 243 -6.52 10.90 -13.65
CA THR A 243 -7.29 10.66 -12.43
C THR A 243 -8.06 11.92 -12.01
N TYR A 244 -9.38 11.94 -12.24
CA TYR A 244 -10.29 12.90 -11.60
C TYR A 244 -10.85 12.26 -10.33
N LEU A 245 -10.04 12.19 -9.28
CA LEU A 245 -10.51 11.68 -7.99
C LEU A 245 -11.33 12.78 -7.29
N GLY A 246 -12.65 12.60 -7.30
CA GLY A 246 -13.55 13.40 -6.48
C GLY A 246 -13.27 13.21 -4.99
N LEU A 247 -13.32 14.31 -4.24
CA LEU A 247 -13.26 14.44 -2.78
C LEU A 247 -12.60 13.27 -2.02
N LEU A 248 -11.28 13.33 -1.81
CA LEU A 248 -10.67 12.60 -0.71
C LEU A 248 -10.64 13.51 0.52
N SER A 249 -11.51 13.21 1.50
CA SER A 249 -11.48 13.90 2.78
C SER A 249 -10.80 13.06 3.84
N ARG A 250 -9.87 13.68 4.57
CA ARG A 250 -9.39 13.13 5.85
C ARG A 250 -10.54 13.27 6.84
N THR A 251 -10.99 12.16 7.44
CA THR A 251 -11.89 12.24 8.59
C THR A 251 -11.19 13.05 9.69
N SER A 252 -11.65 14.28 9.90
CA SER A 252 -11.03 15.30 10.74
C SER A 252 -10.56 14.71 12.09
N LYS A 253 -9.29 14.94 12.42
CA LYS A 253 -8.74 14.81 13.76
C LYS A 253 -9.57 15.76 14.65
N SER A 254 -10.54 15.23 15.39
CA SER A 254 -11.34 16.01 16.33
C SER A 254 -10.42 16.58 17.40
N ARG A 255 -9.97 17.83 17.21
CA ARG A 255 -9.41 18.62 18.31
C ARG A 255 -10.53 18.78 19.33
N PRO A 256 -10.34 18.42 20.62
CA PRO A 256 -11.31 18.77 21.64
C PRO A 256 -11.43 20.29 21.66
N LEU A 257 -12.66 20.78 21.51
CA LEU A 257 -12.99 22.18 21.71
C LEU A 257 -12.58 22.56 23.14
N MET A 258 -11.48 23.30 23.28
CA MET A 258 -11.19 24.01 24.51
C MET A 258 -12.35 24.99 24.73
N GLY A 259 -13.12 24.74 25.79
CA GLY A 259 -14.27 25.55 26.17
C GLY A 259 -13.86 27.00 26.38
N LEU A 260 -14.47 27.88 25.57
CA LEU A 260 -14.45 29.32 25.80
C LEU A 260 -15.28 29.59 27.07
N ARG A 261 -14.60 29.77 28.21
CA ARG A 261 -15.22 30.24 29.44
C ARG A 261 -15.64 31.69 29.22
N MET A 262 -16.93 31.93 28.97
CA MET A 262 -17.49 33.28 29.11
C MET A 262 -17.36 33.69 30.59
N ARG A 263 -16.59 34.75 30.84
CA ARG A 263 -16.72 35.53 32.08
C ARG A 263 -17.98 36.38 31.93
N LEU A 264 -18.93 36.16 32.84
CA LEU A 264 -19.96 37.14 33.19
C LEU A 264 -19.32 38.34 33.89
#